data_AF-A0A1L0BXC0-F1
#
_entry.id   AF-A0A1L0BXC0-F1
#
_cell.length_a   1.000
_cell.length_b   1.000
_cell.length_c   1.000
_cell.angle_alpha   90.00
_cell.angle_beta   90.00
_cell.angle_gamma   90.00
#
_symmetry.space_group_name_H-M   'P 1'
#
loop_
_entity.id
_entity.type
_entity.pdbx_description
1 polymer ?
#
loop_
_entity_poly.entity_id
_entity_poly.type
_entity_poly.pdbx_seq_one_letter_code
_entity_poly.pdbx_strand_id
1 'polypeptide(L)'
;MVLIPLVLHIIRLLSKSLHWYNMSSPLSATMSLDELTQVVPQPFELPSDHVSPPPKKHPTFLTKLIKVLTQIQKYSSYTFLGFFGLHIASTVVVPGLGINAEKCQDIFEMCRNVYLGPLVEYLAIYAAGGIHLASGICLRVLRLFSSRTRAQPKDFLIKDEYREDIGLGGLGTLLGLGYKRSWISSTFPSFTPLTFSGYVMAVCLGFHWFKMRLAPMLVDGDSSLVTLKYVTHYLHQSPFGKWGAFCNYAMLVLLLWVSFYHIVSGLFKWRRQVRARAKKIAYGVIGTFTSLSVIAILRMNLWPLDTGFMGKQFAKYLFVEA
;
A
#
# COMPACT_ATOMS: atom_id res chain seq x y z
N MET A 1 15.93 -17.04 -8.77
CA MET A 1 15.25 -18.36 -8.84
C MET A 1 14.01 -18.51 -7.92
N VAL A 2 13.32 -17.43 -7.51
CA VAL A 2 12.12 -17.49 -6.62
C VAL A 2 10.80 -17.12 -7.35
N LEU A 3 10.90 -16.61 -8.58
CA LEU A 3 9.73 -16.22 -9.40
C LEU A 3 8.99 -17.41 -10.03
N ILE A 4 9.72 -18.46 -10.41
CA ILE A 4 9.16 -19.64 -11.10
C ILE A 4 8.17 -20.42 -10.20
N PRO A 5 8.47 -20.68 -8.91
CA PRO A 5 7.51 -21.34 -8.01
C PRO A 5 6.22 -20.54 -7.78
N LEU A 6 6.33 -19.20 -7.72
CA LEU A 6 5.20 -18.30 -7.49
C LEU A 6 4.24 -18.28 -8.69
N VAL A 7 4.79 -18.21 -9.90
CA VAL A 7 4.01 -18.24 -11.15
C VAL A 7 3.32 -19.60 -11.34
N LEU A 8 4.01 -20.71 -11.08
CA LEU A 8 3.42 -22.04 -11.13
C LEU A 8 2.33 -22.26 -10.08
N HIS A 9 2.45 -21.63 -8.90
CA HIS A 9 1.42 -21.66 -7.87
C HIS A 9 0.17 -20.86 -8.28
N ILE A 10 0.35 -19.71 -8.93
CA ILE A 10 -0.73 -18.88 -9.47
C ILE A 10 -1.48 -19.61 -10.60
N ILE A 11 -0.76 -20.26 -11.52
CA ILE A 11 -1.37 -21.05 -12.61
C ILE A 11 -2.17 -22.24 -12.05
N ARG A 12 -1.66 -22.95 -11.04
CA ARG A 12 -2.39 -24.03 -10.36
C ARG A 12 -3.67 -23.53 -9.67
N LEU A 13 -3.64 -22.34 -9.07
CA LEU A 13 -4.80 -21.74 -8.41
C LEU A 13 -5.86 -21.28 -9.43
N LEU A 14 -5.46 -20.75 -10.58
CA LEU A 14 -6.36 -20.38 -11.67
C LEU A 14 -7.06 -21.59 -12.29
N SER A 15 -6.36 -22.73 -12.45
CA SER A 15 -6.97 -23.96 -13.00
C SER A 15 -8.08 -24.56 -12.12
N LYS A 16 -7.97 -24.42 -10.79
CA LYS A 16 -8.97 -24.91 -9.83
C LYS A 16 -10.20 -23.99 -9.73
N SER A 17 -10.07 -22.73 -10.15
CA SER A 17 -11.15 -21.76 -10.16
C SER A 17 -12.16 -22.01 -11.28
N LEU A 18 -11.76 -22.61 -12.40
CA LEU A 18 -12.65 -22.86 -13.54
C LEU A 18 -13.61 -24.04 -13.34
N HIS A 19 -13.35 -24.96 -12.41
CA HIS A 19 -14.21 -26.13 -12.20
C HIS A 19 -15.45 -25.88 -11.32
N TRP A 20 -15.59 -24.69 -10.73
CA TRP A 20 -16.69 -24.39 -9.80
C TRP A 20 -17.96 -23.84 -10.46
N TYR A 21 -18.02 -23.70 -11.80
CA TYR A 21 -19.13 -23.03 -12.47
C TYR A 21 -20.27 -23.95 -12.95
N ASN A 22 -20.28 -25.24 -12.59
CA ASN A 22 -21.28 -26.19 -13.12
C ASN A 22 -22.02 -27.00 -12.05
N MET A 23 -22.66 -26.31 -11.10
CA MET A 23 -23.71 -26.90 -10.26
C MET A 23 -25.00 -26.09 -10.38
N SER A 24 -25.80 -26.43 -11.39
CA SER A 24 -27.23 -26.13 -11.42
C SER A 24 -27.96 -27.17 -10.56
N SER A 25 -28.31 -26.80 -9.33
CA SER A 25 -29.24 -27.58 -8.49
C SER A 25 -30.68 -27.10 -8.75
N PRO A 26 -31.67 -28.01 -8.90
CA PRO A 26 -33.05 -27.63 -9.16
C PRO A 26 -33.71 -27.04 -7.91
N LEU A 27 -34.32 -25.87 -8.06
CA LEU A 27 -35.21 -25.26 -7.09
C LEU A 27 -36.56 -25.99 -7.13
N SER A 28 -36.87 -26.80 -6.12
CA SER A 28 -38.25 -27.19 -5.83
C SER A 28 -38.46 -27.30 -4.32
N ALA A 29 -38.94 -26.23 -3.70
CA ALA A 29 -39.57 -26.28 -2.40
C ALA A 29 -40.65 -25.20 -2.36
N THR A 30 -41.86 -25.55 -2.81
CA THR A 30 -43.08 -24.83 -2.48
C THR A 30 -43.38 -25.12 -1.01
N MET A 31 -42.98 -24.23 -0.09
CA MET A 31 -43.48 -24.29 1.30
C MET A 31 -44.92 -23.76 1.32
N SER A 32 -45.87 -24.59 1.74
CA SER A 32 -47.26 -24.19 1.98
C SER A 32 -47.36 -23.41 3.29
N LEU A 33 -48.16 -22.35 3.29
CA LEU A 33 -48.42 -21.47 4.45
C LEU A 33 -49.04 -22.20 5.66
N ASP A 34 -49.59 -23.40 5.48
CA ASP A 34 -50.21 -24.22 6.54
C ASP A 34 -49.20 -24.89 7.49
N GLU A 35 -47.89 -24.81 7.20
CA GLU A 35 -46.84 -25.42 8.02
C GLU A 35 -46.21 -24.44 9.05
N LEU A 36 -46.79 -23.24 9.20
CA LEU A 36 -46.31 -22.24 10.15
C LEU A 36 -47.03 -22.38 11.50
N THR A 37 -46.54 -23.28 12.35
CA THR A 37 -46.95 -23.31 13.77
C THR A 37 -46.26 -22.18 14.54
N GLN A 38 -47.05 -21.36 15.23
CA GLN A 38 -46.53 -20.31 16.12
C GLN A 38 -45.80 -20.94 17.32
N VAL A 39 -44.47 -20.94 17.28
CA VAL A 39 -43.63 -21.36 18.40
C VAL A 39 -43.56 -20.22 19.41
N VAL A 40 -44.08 -20.44 20.61
CA VAL A 40 -43.94 -19.50 21.74
C VAL A 40 -42.44 -19.40 22.07
N PRO A 41 -41.87 -18.19 22.24
CA PRO A 41 -40.48 -18.05 22.60
C PRO A 41 -40.26 -18.67 23.99
N GLN A 42 -39.52 -19.79 24.03
CA GLN A 42 -39.05 -20.35 25.29
C GLN A 42 -38.09 -19.33 25.94
N PRO A 43 -38.22 -19.05 27.25
CA PRO A 43 -37.23 -18.27 27.98
C PRO A 43 -35.86 -18.92 27.78
N PHE A 44 -34.90 -18.15 27.26
CA PHE A 44 -33.53 -18.60 27.15
C PHE A 44 -32.95 -18.69 28.56
N GLU A 45 -32.94 -19.88 29.14
CA GLU A 45 -32.15 -20.18 30.32
C GLU A 45 -30.68 -20.03 29.93
N LEU A 46 -30.10 -18.88 30.29
CA LEU A 46 -28.65 -18.72 30.26
C LEU A 46 -28.08 -19.85 31.14
N PRO A 47 -27.29 -20.78 30.60
CA PRO A 47 -26.57 -21.70 31.45
C PRO A 47 -25.80 -20.84 32.45
N SER A 48 -25.99 -21.11 33.75
CA SER A 48 -25.18 -20.54 34.81
C SER A 48 -23.79 -21.16 34.71
N ASP A 49 -23.10 -20.84 33.63
CA ASP A 49 -21.72 -21.20 33.45
C ASP A 49 -20.97 -20.44 34.53
N HIS A 50 -20.58 -21.16 35.58
CA HIS A 50 -19.37 -20.84 36.30
C HIS A 50 -18.22 -20.91 35.27
N VAL A 51 -18.12 -19.88 34.43
CA VAL A 51 -17.03 -19.69 33.49
C VAL A 51 -15.80 -19.48 34.35
N SER A 52 -15.13 -20.59 34.65
CA SER A 52 -13.79 -20.56 35.19
C SER A 52 -12.99 -19.60 34.31
N PRO A 53 -12.34 -18.56 34.87
CA PRO A 53 -11.65 -17.58 34.06
C PRO A 53 -10.67 -18.33 33.15
N PRO A 54 -10.64 -18.03 31.85
CA PRO A 54 -9.80 -18.76 30.91
C PRO A 54 -8.36 -18.78 31.46
N PRO A 55 -7.66 -19.93 31.42
CA PRO A 55 -6.32 -20.04 32.00
C PRO A 55 -5.44 -18.94 31.41
N LYS A 56 -4.74 -18.20 32.27
CA LYS A 56 -3.82 -17.12 31.87
C LYS A 56 -2.72 -17.71 30.99
N LYS A 57 -2.91 -17.72 29.68
CA LYS A 57 -1.93 -18.25 28.72
C LYS A 57 -0.68 -17.38 28.77
N HIS A 58 0.44 -17.93 29.24
CA HIS A 58 1.72 -17.25 29.17
C HIS A 58 2.10 -17.01 27.70
N PRO A 59 2.55 -15.80 27.33
CA PRO A 59 2.89 -15.50 25.95
C PRO A 59 4.11 -16.31 25.54
N THR A 60 3.94 -17.15 24.51
CA THR A 60 5.04 -17.87 23.87
C THR A 60 6.09 -16.88 23.34
N PHE A 61 7.33 -17.36 23.15
CA PHE A 61 8.39 -16.58 22.52
C PHE A 61 7.93 -15.99 21.17
N LEU A 62 7.21 -16.77 20.36
CA LEU A 62 6.65 -16.31 19.09
C LEU A 62 5.66 -15.15 19.26
N THR A 63 4.77 -15.20 20.25
CA THR A 63 3.85 -14.11 20.55
C THR A 63 4.60 -12.84 20.99
N LYS A 64 5.67 -12.98 21.77
CA LYS A 64 6.53 -11.85 22.15
C LYS A 64 7.25 -11.26 20.93
N LEU A 65 7.83 -12.11 20.08
CA LEU A 65 8.50 -11.70 18.84
C LEU A 65 7.56 -10.95 17.89
N ILE A 66 6.34 -11.48 17.67
CA ILE A 66 5.32 -10.81 16.85
C ILE A 66 4.98 -9.41 17.42
N LYS A 67 4.87 -9.28 18.74
CA LYS A 67 4.62 -7.97 19.38
C LYS A 67 5.78 -7.01 19.13
N VAL A 68 7.03 -7.44 19.33
CA VAL A 68 8.23 -6.62 19.11
C VAL A 68 8.34 -6.19 17.65
N LEU A 69 8.22 -7.12 16.71
CA LEU A 69 8.24 -6.81 15.27
C LEU A 69 7.13 -5.85 14.86
N THR A 70 5.94 -5.97 15.46
CA THR A 70 4.82 -5.04 15.19
C THR A 70 5.15 -3.63 15.68
N GLN A 71 5.80 -3.49 16.84
CA GLN A 71 6.25 -2.18 17.34
C GLN A 71 7.34 -1.60 16.45
N ILE A 72 8.34 -2.40 16.08
CA ILE A 72 9.41 -2.00 15.15
C ILE A 72 8.79 -1.51 13.84
N GLN A 73 7.86 -2.25 13.26
CA GLN A 73 7.17 -1.87 12.02
C GLN A 73 6.39 -0.54 12.19
N LYS A 74 5.73 -0.34 13.33
CA LYS A 74 4.97 0.89 13.63
C LYS A 74 5.90 2.10 13.78
N TYR A 75 6.91 2.03 14.63
CA TYR A 75 7.75 3.19 14.93
C TYR A 75 8.67 3.58 13.77
N SER A 76 9.20 2.59 13.04
CA SER A 76 9.94 2.86 11.78
C SER A 76 9.09 3.61 10.76
N SER A 77 7.77 3.36 10.70
CA SER A 77 6.89 4.07 9.76
C SER A 77 6.76 5.58 10.06
N TYR A 78 6.88 6.01 11.31
CA TYR A 78 6.81 7.43 11.66
C TYR A 78 8.07 8.19 11.25
N THR A 79 9.24 7.56 11.39
CA THR A 79 10.50 8.14 10.92
C THR A 79 10.49 8.30 9.40
N PHE A 80 10.07 7.25 8.67
CA PHE A 80 9.95 7.31 7.21
C PHE A 80 8.92 8.36 6.75
N LEU A 81 7.84 8.56 7.52
CA LEU A 81 6.83 9.59 7.23
C LEU A 81 7.41 11.01 7.21
N GLY A 82 8.46 11.28 8.01
CA GLY A 82 9.17 12.56 7.98
C GLY A 82 9.87 12.82 6.64
N PHE A 83 10.61 11.83 6.13
CA PHE A 83 11.21 11.89 4.79
C PHE A 83 10.13 12.03 3.71
N PHE A 84 9.09 11.19 3.76
CA PHE A 84 8.00 11.23 2.79
C PHE A 84 7.33 12.61 2.77
N GLY A 85 7.12 13.25 3.93
CA GLY A 85 6.56 14.59 4.03
C GLY A 85 7.40 15.64 3.30
N LEU A 86 8.72 15.69 3.56
CA LEU A 86 9.63 16.60 2.87
C LEU A 86 9.68 16.34 1.37
N HIS A 87 9.73 15.06 0.97
CA HIS A 87 9.80 14.67 -0.43
C HIS A 87 8.52 15.03 -1.19
N ILE A 88 7.33 14.73 -0.64
CA ILE A 88 6.04 15.09 -1.25
C ILE A 88 5.83 16.61 -1.26
N ALA A 89 6.27 17.33 -0.23
CA ALA A 89 6.17 18.79 -0.22
C ALA A 89 6.89 19.41 -1.44
N SER A 90 8.13 19.00 -1.70
CA SER A 90 8.93 19.60 -2.77
C SER A 90 8.69 19.02 -4.17
N THR A 91 8.28 17.76 -4.28
CA THR A 91 8.08 17.10 -5.60
C THR A 91 6.64 17.07 -6.07
N VAL A 92 5.66 17.20 -5.15
CA VAL A 92 4.24 17.14 -5.47
C VAL A 92 3.53 18.43 -5.12
N VAL A 93 3.61 18.88 -3.86
CA VAL A 93 2.81 20.02 -3.40
C VAL A 93 3.23 21.30 -4.10
N VAL A 94 4.51 21.64 -4.06
CA VAL A 94 5.04 22.87 -4.66
C VAL A 94 4.84 22.91 -6.18
N PRO A 95 5.23 21.88 -6.96
CA PRO A 95 4.96 21.88 -8.40
C PRO A 95 3.46 21.85 -8.72
N GLY A 96 2.67 21.11 -7.95
CA GLY A 96 1.22 20.98 -8.15
C GLY A 96 0.45 22.27 -7.87
N LEU A 97 0.95 23.13 -6.97
CA LEU A 97 0.31 24.40 -6.59
C LEU A 97 0.46 25.52 -7.61
N GLY A 98 1.22 25.33 -8.69
CA GLY A 98 1.35 26.38 -9.69
C GLY A 98 2.68 27.11 -9.71
N ILE A 99 3.60 26.79 -8.82
CA ILE A 99 4.88 27.50 -8.66
C ILE A 99 5.75 27.34 -9.93
N ASN A 100 6.56 28.36 -10.23
CA ASN A 100 7.45 28.36 -11.40
C ASN A 100 8.53 27.27 -11.28
N ALA A 101 9.08 26.83 -12.41
CA ALA A 101 10.03 25.70 -12.44
C ALA A 101 11.30 25.97 -11.62
N GLU A 102 11.82 27.21 -11.68
CA GLU A 102 13.03 27.62 -10.96
C GLU A 102 12.83 27.54 -9.44
N LYS A 103 11.78 28.15 -8.87
CA LYS A 103 11.51 28.08 -7.43
C LYS A 103 11.13 26.66 -6.99
N CYS A 104 10.50 25.86 -7.86
CA CYS A 104 10.28 24.44 -7.57
C CYS A 104 11.62 23.72 -7.40
N GLN A 105 12.60 24.02 -8.27
CA GLN A 105 13.93 23.45 -8.20
C GLN A 105 14.67 23.91 -6.93
N ASP A 106 14.62 25.20 -6.58
CA ASP A 106 15.23 25.72 -5.35
C ASP A 106 14.66 25.05 -4.09
N ILE A 107 13.33 24.92 -4.01
CA ILE A 107 12.68 24.27 -2.87
C ILE A 107 12.99 22.77 -2.83
N PHE A 108 13.05 22.11 -4.00
CA PHE A 108 13.49 20.72 -4.10
C PHE A 108 14.90 20.53 -3.56
N GLU A 109 15.84 21.38 -3.95
CA GLU A 109 17.22 21.33 -3.47
C GLU A 109 17.33 21.64 -1.98
N MET A 110 16.57 22.61 -1.48
CA MET A 110 16.51 22.92 -0.05
C MET A 110 16.04 21.71 0.76
N CYS A 111 14.93 21.08 0.38
CA CYS A 111 14.45 19.86 1.05
C CYS A 111 15.46 18.71 0.91
N ARG A 112 16.07 18.57 -0.26
CA ARG A 112 17.07 17.53 -0.54
C ARG A 112 18.30 17.67 0.34
N ASN A 113 18.78 18.88 0.58
CA ASN A 113 19.88 19.13 1.50
C ASN A 113 19.53 18.68 2.94
N VAL A 114 18.27 18.80 3.35
CA VAL A 114 17.82 18.32 4.67
C VAL A 114 17.81 16.79 4.74
N TYR A 115 17.18 16.10 3.79
CA TYR A 115 17.02 14.64 3.89
C TYR A 115 18.18 13.81 3.33
N LEU A 116 19.09 14.39 2.54
CA LEU A 116 20.37 13.79 2.15
C LEU A 116 21.51 14.15 3.10
N GLY A 117 21.23 14.83 4.22
CA GLY A 117 22.23 15.02 5.26
C GLY A 117 22.76 13.67 5.76
N PRO A 118 24.08 13.52 6.06
CA PRO A 118 24.71 12.23 6.32
C PRO A 118 23.97 11.36 7.34
N LEU A 119 23.45 11.93 8.43
CA LEU A 119 22.71 11.15 9.43
C LEU A 119 21.26 10.88 9.01
N VAL A 120 20.62 11.82 8.33
CA VAL A 120 19.19 11.75 8.00
C VAL A 120 18.96 10.74 6.88
N GLU A 121 19.82 10.70 5.86
CA GLU A 121 19.67 9.79 4.73
C GLU A 121 19.71 8.32 5.20
N TYR A 122 20.77 7.94 5.92
CA TYR A 122 20.94 6.57 6.40
C TYR A 122 19.86 6.14 7.39
N LEU A 123 19.46 7.03 8.32
CA LEU A 123 18.47 6.69 9.34
C LEU A 123 17.04 6.70 8.81
N ALA A 124 16.64 7.74 8.07
CA ALA A 124 15.24 7.94 7.68
C ALA A 124 14.85 7.16 6.43
N ILE A 125 15.75 7.05 5.45
CA ILE A 125 15.43 6.41 4.16
C ILE A 125 15.77 4.92 4.23
N TYR A 126 17.04 4.59 4.47
CA TYR A 126 17.49 3.20 4.41
C TYR A 126 17.11 2.41 5.66
N ALA A 127 17.43 2.91 6.86
CA ALA A 127 17.14 2.17 8.08
C ALA A 127 15.63 2.11 8.35
N ALA A 128 14.92 3.24 8.42
CA ALA A 128 13.49 3.23 8.73
C ALA A 128 12.66 2.55 7.63
N GLY A 129 12.89 2.86 6.36
CA GLY A 129 12.20 2.22 5.23
C GLY A 129 12.50 0.72 5.14
N GLY A 130 13.77 0.35 5.22
CA GLY A 130 14.23 -1.05 5.19
C GLY A 130 13.71 -1.87 6.36
N ILE A 131 13.78 -1.34 7.59
CA ILE A 131 13.26 -1.99 8.79
C ILE A 131 11.73 -2.14 8.71
N HIS A 132 11.01 -1.15 8.20
CA HIS A 132 9.56 -1.25 8.01
C HIS A 132 9.20 -2.38 7.05
N LEU A 133 9.89 -2.46 5.90
CA LEU A 133 9.67 -3.51 4.91
C LEU A 133 10.04 -4.90 5.46
N ALA A 134 11.23 -5.04 6.06
CA ALA A 134 11.75 -6.29 6.60
C ALA A 134 10.88 -6.83 7.74
N SER A 135 10.52 -5.99 8.72
CA SER A 135 9.63 -6.39 9.82
C SER A 135 8.24 -6.79 9.31
N GLY A 136 7.72 -6.08 8.31
CA GLY A 136 6.47 -6.43 7.65
C GLY A 136 6.50 -7.79 6.96
N ILE A 137 7.58 -8.10 6.23
CA ILE A 137 7.76 -9.42 5.57
C ILE A 137 7.89 -10.51 6.65
N CYS A 138 8.73 -10.29 7.67
CA CYS A 138 8.94 -11.23 8.76
C CYS A 138 7.64 -11.55 9.51
N LEU A 139 6.83 -10.54 9.85
CA LEU A 139 5.54 -10.74 10.49
C LEU A 139 4.59 -11.62 9.68
N ARG A 140 4.62 -11.50 8.35
CA ARG A 140 3.79 -12.32 7.47
C ARG A 140 4.28 -13.76 7.50
N VAL A 141 5.58 -13.98 7.31
CA VAL A 141 6.21 -15.31 7.40
C VAL A 141 5.89 -15.99 8.73
N LEU A 142 6.08 -15.30 9.86
CA LEU A 142 5.76 -15.83 11.19
C LEU A 142 4.26 -16.15 11.36
N ARG A 143 3.37 -15.32 10.81
CA ARG A 143 1.92 -15.58 10.84
C ARG A 143 1.51 -16.72 9.92
N LEU A 144 2.18 -16.95 8.79
CA LEU A 144 1.95 -18.12 7.95
C LEU A 144 2.27 -19.40 8.74
N PHE A 145 3.41 -19.43 9.44
CA PHE A 145 3.77 -20.57 10.28
C PHE A 145 2.83 -20.76 11.48
N SER A 146 2.32 -19.67 12.06
CA SER A 146 1.38 -19.72 13.18
C SER A 146 -0.08 -19.96 12.77
N SER A 147 -0.47 -19.68 11.52
CA SER A 147 -1.86 -19.79 11.05
C SER A 147 -2.28 -21.21 10.68
N ARG A 148 -1.36 -22.18 10.63
CA ARG A 148 -1.70 -23.62 10.51
C ARG A 148 -2.64 -24.11 11.63
N THR A 149 -2.83 -23.34 12.69
CA THR A 149 -3.63 -23.71 13.87
C THR A 149 -4.92 -22.90 14.08
N ARG A 150 -5.36 -22.02 13.18
CA ARG A 150 -6.63 -21.26 13.38
C ARG A 150 -7.40 -21.05 12.07
N ALA A 151 -8.38 -21.92 11.84
CA ALA A 151 -9.43 -21.68 10.85
C ALA A 151 -10.17 -20.38 11.21
N GLN A 152 -10.21 -19.42 10.29
CA GLN A 152 -10.99 -18.20 10.47
C GLN A 152 -12.47 -18.54 10.23
N PRO A 153 -13.39 -18.26 11.18
CA PRO A 153 -14.81 -18.49 10.97
C PRO A 153 -15.30 -17.63 9.79
N LYS A 154 -16.07 -18.26 8.90
CA LYS A 154 -16.67 -17.64 7.72
C LYS A 154 -17.98 -16.96 8.12
N ASP A 155 -17.92 -15.92 8.93
CA ASP A 155 -19.13 -15.16 9.29
C ASP A 155 -19.44 -14.14 8.19
N PHE A 156 -20.63 -14.26 7.59
CA PHE A 156 -21.14 -13.32 6.57
C PHE A 156 -21.62 -12.00 7.19
N LEU A 157 -21.96 -12.00 8.48
CA LEU A 157 -22.39 -10.81 9.22
C LEU A 157 -21.20 -10.23 10.01
N ILE A 158 -20.59 -9.18 9.46
CA ILE A 158 -19.43 -8.52 10.05
C ILE A 158 -19.87 -7.75 11.30
N LYS A 159 -19.64 -8.32 12.50
CA LYS A 159 -19.88 -7.64 13.78
C LYS A 159 -18.73 -6.72 14.21
N ASP A 160 -17.53 -6.90 13.65
CA ASP A 160 -16.33 -6.14 14.02
C ASP A 160 -15.91 -5.13 12.95
N GLU A 161 -16.12 -3.84 13.21
CA GLU A 161 -15.67 -2.73 12.34
C GLU A 161 -14.13 -2.59 12.23
N TYR A 162 -13.40 -3.31 13.08
CA TYR A 162 -11.92 -3.31 13.15
C TYR A 162 -11.25 -4.34 12.24
N ARG A 163 -12.01 -5.13 11.46
CA ARG A 163 -11.39 -6.18 10.64
C ARG A 163 -10.55 -5.59 9.51
N GLU A 164 -9.32 -6.11 9.38
CA GLU A 164 -8.34 -5.62 8.41
C GLU A 164 -8.70 -5.94 6.94
N ASP A 165 -9.66 -6.84 6.70
CA ASP A 165 -10.12 -7.24 5.36
C ASP A 165 -11.08 -6.24 4.70
N ILE A 166 -11.58 -5.27 5.46
CA ILE A 166 -12.41 -4.15 5.00
C ILE A 166 -11.53 -3.00 4.48
N GLY A 167 -10.35 -2.79 5.07
CA GLY A 167 -9.51 -1.62 4.80
C GLY A 167 -10.22 -0.31 5.17
N LEU A 168 -10.13 0.72 4.30
CA LEU A 168 -10.89 1.96 4.45
C LEU A 168 -12.40 1.81 4.10
N GLY A 169 -12.82 0.64 3.60
CA GLY A 169 -14.20 0.35 3.17
C GLY A 169 -14.49 0.90 1.77
N GLY A 170 -15.18 0.14 0.91
CA GLY A 170 -15.46 0.56 -0.48
C GLY A 170 -16.46 1.72 -0.59
N LEU A 171 -16.85 2.09 -1.84
CA LEU A 171 -17.85 3.15 -2.09
C LEU A 171 -19.15 2.96 -1.28
N GLY A 172 -19.59 1.72 -1.05
CA GLY A 172 -20.75 1.42 -0.21
C GLY A 172 -20.60 1.92 1.24
N THR A 173 -19.40 1.83 1.82
CA THR A 173 -19.11 2.39 3.16
C THR A 173 -19.12 3.91 3.15
N LEU A 174 -18.69 4.54 2.04
CA LEU A 174 -18.75 5.99 1.86
C LEU A 174 -20.20 6.50 1.83
N LEU A 175 -21.11 5.72 1.23
CA LEU A 175 -22.54 6.00 1.11
C LEU A 175 -23.37 5.50 2.30
N GLY A 176 -22.75 4.91 3.32
CA GLY A 176 -23.47 4.41 4.50
C GLY A 176 -24.23 3.10 4.29
N LEU A 177 -24.02 2.41 3.17
CA LEU A 177 -24.66 1.14 2.79
C LEU A 177 -24.01 -0.09 3.47
N GLY A 178 -23.31 0.13 4.58
CA GLY A 178 -22.65 -0.92 5.37
C GLY A 178 -21.21 -1.24 4.98
N TYR A 179 -20.63 -2.21 5.70
CA TYR A 179 -19.28 -2.71 5.48
C TYR A 179 -19.33 -3.98 4.66
N LYS A 180 -18.68 -3.98 3.49
CA LYS A 180 -18.42 -5.19 2.70
C LYS A 180 -16.94 -5.48 2.72
N ARG A 181 -16.60 -6.77 2.70
CA ARG A 181 -15.23 -7.24 2.51
C ARG A 181 -14.69 -6.64 1.21
N SER A 182 -13.44 -6.16 1.23
CA SER A 182 -12.82 -5.62 0.03
C SER A 182 -12.69 -6.70 -1.06
N TRP A 183 -12.74 -6.30 -2.33
CA TRP A 183 -12.56 -7.22 -3.46
C TRP A 183 -11.22 -7.98 -3.39
N ILE A 184 -10.18 -7.32 -2.88
CA ILE A 184 -8.86 -7.92 -2.68
C ILE A 184 -8.95 -9.05 -1.65
N SER A 185 -9.55 -8.78 -0.49
CA SER A 185 -9.65 -9.78 0.56
C SER A 185 -10.66 -10.87 0.27
N SER A 186 -11.68 -10.62 -0.56
CA SER A 186 -12.59 -11.68 -1.02
C SER A 186 -11.91 -12.61 -2.02
N THR A 187 -11.10 -12.08 -2.93
CA THR A 187 -10.38 -12.86 -3.94
C THR A 187 -9.16 -13.57 -3.36
N PHE A 188 -8.43 -12.90 -2.47
CA PHE A 188 -7.23 -13.41 -1.81
C PHE A 188 -7.43 -13.38 -0.29
N PRO A 189 -7.93 -14.48 0.32
CA PRO A 189 -8.30 -14.50 1.74
C PRO A 189 -7.18 -14.10 2.71
N SER A 190 -5.92 -14.30 2.31
CA SER A 190 -4.74 -13.98 3.11
C SER A 190 -4.27 -12.51 3.00
N PHE A 191 -4.83 -11.73 2.06
CA PHE A 191 -4.38 -10.37 1.78
C PHE A 191 -5.41 -9.33 2.22
N THR A 192 -4.99 -8.44 3.11
CA THR A 192 -5.71 -7.21 3.44
C THR A 192 -5.41 -6.14 2.39
N PRO A 193 -6.30 -5.17 2.12
CA PRO A 193 -6.02 -4.08 1.18
C PRO A 193 -4.74 -3.31 1.52
N LEU A 194 -4.46 -3.13 2.83
CA LEU A 194 -3.23 -2.51 3.31
C LEU A 194 -1.98 -3.33 2.95
N THR A 195 -2.06 -4.66 3.02
CA THR A 195 -0.96 -5.53 2.64
C THR A 195 -0.75 -5.51 1.13
N PHE A 196 -1.84 -5.58 0.36
CA PHE A 196 -1.79 -5.53 -1.09
C PHE A 196 -1.16 -4.22 -1.60
N SER A 197 -1.62 -3.08 -1.08
CA SER A 197 -1.02 -1.79 -1.44
C SER A 197 0.46 -1.71 -1.06
N GLY A 198 0.88 -2.35 0.04
CA GLY A 198 2.28 -2.42 0.44
C GLY A 198 3.16 -3.17 -0.57
N TYR A 199 2.67 -4.25 -1.17
CA TYR A 199 3.41 -4.99 -2.20
C TYR A 199 3.52 -4.19 -3.50
N VAL A 200 2.42 -3.58 -3.95
CA VAL A 200 2.43 -2.71 -5.15
C VAL A 200 3.38 -1.53 -4.92
N MET A 201 3.26 -0.86 -3.76
CA MET A 201 4.14 0.24 -3.37
C MET A 201 5.61 -0.17 -3.34
N ALA A 202 5.95 -1.36 -2.81
CA ALA A 202 7.34 -1.82 -2.76
C ALA A 202 7.96 -1.98 -4.16
N VAL A 203 7.21 -2.53 -5.13
CA VAL A 203 7.68 -2.67 -6.51
C VAL A 203 7.87 -1.30 -7.16
N CYS A 204 6.87 -0.42 -7.07
CA CYS A 204 6.94 0.92 -7.64
C CYS A 204 8.06 1.76 -6.98
N LEU A 205 8.21 1.67 -5.66
CA LEU A 205 9.24 2.38 -4.91
C LEU A 205 10.63 1.88 -5.27
N GLY A 206 10.80 0.56 -5.44
CA GLY A 206 12.07 -0.03 -5.90
C GLY A 206 12.47 0.48 -7.27
N PHE A 207 11.53 0.56 -8.21
CA PHE A 207 11.79 1.13 -9.54
C PHE A 207 12.07 2.64 -9.50
N HIS A 208 11.32 3.40 -8.69
CA HIS A 208 11.59 4.82 -8.46
C HIS A 208 12.99 5.04 -7.86
N TRP A 209 13.37 4.29 -6.83
CA TRP A 209 14.70 4.34 -6.23
C TRP A 209 15.80 3.96 -7.22
N PHE A 210 15.56 2.94 -8.05
CA PHE A 210 16.49 2.57 -9.11
C PHE A 210 16.73 3.73 -10.09
N LYS A 211 15.67 4.33 -10.66
CA LYS A 211 15.80 5.39 -11.68
C LYS A 211 16.29 6.72 -11.11
N MET A 212 15.99 7.03 -9.86
CA MET A 212 16.30 8.34 -9.25
C MET A 212 17.55 8.33 -8.38
N ARG A 213 18.06 7.16 -7.98
CA ARG A 213 19.22 7.04 -7.09
C ARG A 213 20.26 6.07 -7.63
N LEU A 214 19.89 4.80 -7.86
CA LEU A 214 20.88 3.78 -8.24
C LEU A 214 21.49 4.03 -9.62
N ALA A 215 20.68 4.32 -10.64
CA ALA A 215 21.18 4.53 -12.00
C ALA A 215 22.16 5.72 -12.10
N PRO A 216 21.87 6.91 -11.53
CA PRO A 216 22.87 7.99 -11.42
C PRO A 216 24.15 7.56 -10.68
N MET A 217 24.02 6.84 -9.57
CA MET A 217 25.18 6.35 -8.81
C MET A 217 26.06 5.39 -9.61
N LEU A 218 25.48 4.59 -10.50
CA LEU A 218 26.24 3.69 -11.38
C LEU A 218 27.01 4.44 -12.46
N VAL A 219 26.55 5.64 -12.87
CA VAL A 219 27.18 6.44 -13.92
C VAL A 219 28.22 7.40 -13.35
N ASP A 220 27.89 8.13 -12.28
CA ASP A 220 28.74 9.21 -11.74
C ASP A 220 29.26 8.95 -10.32
N GLY A 221 28.88 7.85 -9.68
CA GLY A 221 29.23 7.57 -8.28
C GLY A 221 28.40 8.35 -7.26
N ASP A 222 27.52 9.26 -7.69
CA ASP A 222 26.58 10.00 -6.85
C ASP A 222 25.21 10.20 -7.53
N SER A 223 24.28 10.91 -6.89
CA SER A 223 23.05 11.36 -7.54
C SER A 223 22.81 12.86 -7.35
N SER A 224 23.89 13.64 -7.28
CA SER A 224 23.87 15.08 -7.02
C SER A 224 23.20 15.85 -8.16
N LEU A 225 23.30 15.35 -9.39
CA LEU A 225 22.70 15.93 -10.61
C LEU A 225 21.23 15.57 -10.81
N VAL A 226 20.62 14.76 -9.93
CA VAL A 226 19.19 14.42 -9.99
C VAL A 226 18.35 15.62 -9.54
N THR A 227 17.75 16.31 -10.51
CA THR A 227 16.91 17.51 -10.34
C THR A 227 15.47 17.25 -10.80
N LEU A 228 14.54 18.21 -10.61
CA LEU A 228 13.20 18.10 -11.19
C LEU A 228 13.23 18.15 -12.72
N LYS A 229 14.28 18.75 -13.31
CA LYS A 229 14.52 18.68 -14.76
C LYS A 229 14.93 17.29 -15.22
N TYR A 230 15.69 16.54 -14.43
CA TYR A 230 15.92 15.12 -14.69
C TYR A 230 14.59 14.33 -14.70
N VAL A 231 13.68 14.62 -13.77
CA VAL A 231 12.33 14.02 -13.77
C VAL A 231 11.57 14.36 -15.05
N THR A 232 11.75 15.56 -15.61
CA THR A 232 11.17 15.93 -16.91
C THR A 232 11.71 15.03 -18.02
N HIS A 233 13.03 14.82 -18.10
CA HIS A 233 13.63 13.88 -19.05
C HIS A 233 13.12 12.45 -18.85
N TYR A 234 13.02 12.00 -17.60
CA TYR A 234 12.49 10.69 -17.23
C TYR A 234 11.05 10.46 -17.73
N LEU A 235 10.21 11.50 -17.74
CA LEU A 235 8.84 11.43 -18.24
C LEU A 235 8.76 11.37 -19.77
N HIS A 236 9.75 11.91 -20.49
CA HIS A 236 9.77 11.96 -21.96
C HIS A 236 10.54 10.82 -22.61
N GLN A 237 11.52 10.25 -21.91
CA GLN A 237 12.51 9.36 -22.50
C GLN A 237 12.57 8.01 -21.77
N SER A 238 12.73 6.95 -22.57
CA SER A 238 12.91 5.60 -22.07
C SER A 238 13.60 4.73 -23.14
N PRO A 239 14.38 3.71 -22.75
CA PRO A 239 14.88 2.68 -23.67
C PRO A 239 13.80 2.06 -24.56
N PHE A 240 12.56 1.99 -24.06
CA PHE A 240 11.41 1.42 -24.77
C PHE A 240 10.59 2.49 -25.52
N GLY A 241 11.19 3.64 -25.83
CA GLY A 241 10.54 4.74 -26.54
C GLY A 241 9.30 5.29 -25.83
N LYS A 242 8.25 5.61 -26.61
CA LYS A 242 7.01 6.23 -26.11
C LYS A 242 6.26 5.34 -25.11
N TRP A 243 6.28 4.02 -25.30
CA TRP A 243 5.67 3.08 -24.36
C TRP A 243 6.38 3.09 -23.02
N GLY A 244 7.71 3.13 -23.03
CA GLY A 244 8.50 3.25 -21.81
C GLY A 244 8.29 4.57 -21.07
N ALA A 245 8.16 5.68 -21.80
CA ALA A 245 7.83 7.00 -21.24
C ALA A 245 6.43 7.01 -20.59
N PHE A 246 5.44 6.39 -21.25
CA PHE A 246 4.11 6.18 -20.66
C PHE A 246 4.18 5.32 -19.39
N CYS A 247 4.95 4.23 -19.40
CA CYS A 247 5.17 3.41 -18.21
C CYS A 247 5.81 4.19 -17.06
N ASN A 248 6.78 5.07 -17.36
CA ASN A 248 7.41 5.95 -16.36
C ASN A 248 6.38 6.89 -15.70
N TYR A 249 5.54 7.54 -16.52
CA TYR A 249 4.44 8.37 -16.04
C TYR A 249 3.45 7.58 -15.18
N ALA A 250 2.95 6.45 -15.70
CA ALA A 250 1.97 5.61 -15.01
C ALA A 250 2.51 5.06 -13.70
N MET A 251 3.79 4.68 -13.65
CA MET A 251 4.44 4.19 -12.45
C MET A 251 4.52 5.27 -11.36
N LEU A 252 4.84 6.53 -11.69
CA LEU A 252 4.87 7.61 -10.69
C LEU A 252 3.48 7.90 -10.13
N VAL A 253 2.47 7.97 -11.00
CA VAL A 253 1.07 8.16 -10.56
C VAL A 253 0.63 7.01 -9.66
N LEU A 254 0.93 5.77 -10.07
CA LEU A 254 0.61 4.58 -9.29
C LEU A 254 1.31 4.59 -7.93
N LEU A 255 2.62 4.88 -7.89
CA LEU A 255 3.42 4.97 -6.67
C LEU A 255 2.81 5.97 -5.69
N LEU A 256 2.45 7.15 -6.16
CA LEU A 256 1.87 8.21 -5.32
C LEU A 256 0.50 7.79 -4.77
N TRP A 257 -0.38 7.30 -5.64
CA TRP A 257 -1.71 6.84 -5.23
C TRP A 257 -1.66 5.73 -4.18
N VAL A 258 -0.86 4.68 -4.41
CA VAL A 258 -0.73 3.58 -3.44
C VAL A 258 -0.02 4.01 -2.17
N SER A 259 0.93 4.97 -2.24
CA SER A 259 1.61 5.51 -1.05
C SER A 259 0.64 6.25 -0.14
N PHE A 260 -0.18 7.16 -0.69
CA PHE A 260 -1.19 7.88 0.10
C PHE A 260 -2.19 6.92 0.73
N TYR A 261 -2.68 5.94 -0.04
CA TYR A 261 -3.58 4.93 0.49
C TYR A 261 -2.92 4.11 1.61
N HIS A 262 -1.69 3.64 1.41
CA HIS A 262 -0.98 2.80 2.38
C HIS A 262 -0.70 3.55 3.68
N ILE A 263 -0.25 4.80 3.59
CA ILE A 263 0.05 5.64 4.76
C ILE A 263 -1.21 5.96 5.53
N VAL A 264 -2.27 6.44 4.87
CA VAL A 264 -3.53 6.81 5.53
C VAL A 264 -4.19 5.56 6.15
N SER A 265 -4.24 4.45 5.43
CA SER A 265 -4.76 3.18 5.95
C SER A 265 -3.94 2.66 7.13
N GLY A 266 -2.60 2.77 7.07
CA GLY A 266 -1.70 2.40 8.16
C GLY A 266 -1.90 3.26 9.41
N LEU A 267 -2.09 4.56 9.25
CA LEU A 267 -2.42 5.47 10.36
C LEU A 267 -3.76 5.12 11.00
N PHE A 268 -4.78 4.78 10.20
CA PHE A 268 -6.07 4.32 10.71
C PHE A 268 -5.94 3.04 11.52
N LYS A 269 -5.13 2.09 11.04
CA LYS A 269 -4.79 0.86 11.76
C LYS A 269 -4.14 1.16 13.12
N TRP A 270 -3.15 2.04 13.15
CA TRP A 270 -2.42 2.36 14.38
C TRP A 270 -3.20 3.19 15.38
N ARG A 271 -4.11 4.06 14.90
CA ARG A 271 -4.99 4.87 15.75
C ARG A 271 -6.33 4.20 16.06
N ARG A 272 -6.58 2.99 15.55
CA ARG A 272 -7.85 2.25 15.70
C ARG A 272 -9.07 3.10 15.34
N GLN A 273 -8.97 3.85 14.24
CA GLN A 273 -10.04 4.75 13.80
C GLN A 273 -11.08 4.00 12.95
N VAL A 274 -12.32 3.94 13.42
CA VAL A 274 -13.44 3.27 12.73
C VAL A 274 -14.53 4.22 12.24
N ARG A 275 -14.54 5.46 12.75
CA ARG A 275 -15.57 6.48 12.48
C ARG A 275 -15.75 6.73 10.98
N ALA A 276 -16.98 6.65 10.49
CA ALA A 276 -17.31 6.89 9.08
C ALA A 276 -16.89 8.29 8.59
N ARG A 277 -17.08 9.33 9.42
CA ARG A 277 -16.60 10.69 9.11
C ARG A 277 -15.09 10.75 8.90
N ALA A 278 -14.32 10.05 9.74
CA ALA A 278 -12.88 9.97 9.58
C ALA A 278 -12.49 9.26 8.27
N LYS A 279 -13.18 8.16 7.92
CA LYS A 279 -12.98 7.46 6.64
C LYS A 279 -13.29 8.37 5.43
N LYS A 280 -14.36 9.17 5.49
CA LYS A 280 -14.66 10.17 4.44
C LYS A 280 -13.55 11.21 4.29
N ILE A 281 -13.06 11.76 5.41
CA ILE A 281 -11.92 12.70 5.41
C ILE A 281 -10.67 12.03 4.84
N ALA A 282 -10.39 10.77 5.22
CA ALA A 282 -9.27 10.00 4.69
C ALA A 282 -9.33 9.86 3.17
N TYR A 283 -10.49 9.53 2.61
CA TYR A 283 -10.68 9.49 1.16
C TYR A 283 -10.52 10.86 0.51
N GLY A 284 -11.01 11.93 1.14
CA GLY A 284 -10.77 13.30 0.70
C GLY A 284 -9.27 13.64 0.64
N VAL A 285 -8.51 13.30 1.69
CA VAL A 285 -7.05 13.51 1.75
C VAL A 285 -6.35 12.71 0.64
N ILE A 286 -6.65 11.42 0.48
CA ILE A 286 -6.06 10.58 -0.57
C ILE A 286 -6.38 11.16 -1.95
N GLY A 287 -7.64 11.54 -2.19
CA GLY A 287 -8.09 12.14 -3.45
C GLY A 287 -7.36 13.45 -3.75
N THR A 288 -7.33 14.38 -2.80
CA THR A 288 -6.64 15.68 -2.96
C THR A 288 -5.15 15.50 -3.29
N PHE A 289 -4.43 14.69 -2.52
CA PHE A 289 -3.00 14.48 -2.77
C PHE A 289 -2.74 13.73 -4.07
N THR A 290 -3.59 12.76 -4.45
CA THR A 290 -3.47 12.06 -5.73
C THR A 290 -3.73 13.00 -6.91
N SER A 291 -4.76 13.85 -6.84
CA SER A 291 -5.02 14.87 -7.85
C SER A 291 -3.87 15.86 -7.97
N LEU A 292 -3.34 16.32 -6.84
CA LEU A 292 -2.19 17.22 -6.81
C LEU A 292 -0.94 16.57 -7.41
N SER A 293 -0.73 15.28 -7.16
CA SER A 293 0.33 14.48 -7.79
C SER A 293 0.20 14.42 -9.30
N VAL A 294 -1.00 14.16 -9.82
CA VAL A 294 -1.24 14.14 -11.28
C VAL A 294 -0.96 15.52 -11.87
N ILE A 295 -1.45 16.60 -11.24
CA ILE A 295 -1.18 17.98 -11.69
C ILE A 295 0.32 18.28 -11.68
N ALA A 296 1.03 17.92 -10.61
CA ALA A 296 2.47 18.12 -10.49
C ALA A 296 3.25 17.41 -11.60
N ILE A 297 2.96 16.13 -11.84
CA ILE A 297 3.61 15.34 -12.90
C ILE A 297 3.30 15.92 -14.28
N LEU A 298 2.03 16.28 -14.55
CA LEU A 298 1.65 16.90 -15.81
C LEU A 298 2.39 18.22 -16.05
N ARG A 299 2.49 19.06 -15.02
CA ARG A 299 3.23 20.33 -15.11
C ARG A 299 4.71 20.10 -15.38
N MET A 300 5.36 19.20 -14.66
CA MET A 300 6.76 18.84 -14.92
C MET A 300 6.93 18.27 -16.33
N ASN A 301 5.98 17.47 -16.82
CA ASN A 301 6.01 16.94 -18.18
C ASN A 301 5.90 18.03 -19.27
N LEU A 302 5.41 19.22 -18.94
CA LEU A 302 5.31 20.36 -19.85
C LEU A 302 6.55 21.26 -19.81
N TRP A 303 7.50 21.02 -18.91
CA TRP A 303 8.74 21.80 -18.86
C TRP A 303 9.66 21.47 -20.04
N PRO A 304 10.45 22.44 -20.52
CA PRO A 304 11.39 22.20 -21.61
C PRO A 304 12.48 21.22 -21.19
N LEU A 305 12.86 20.33 -22.10
CA LEU A 305 13.98 19.41 -21.90
C LEU A 305 15.29 20.20 -21.92
N ASP A 306 16.13 20.02 -20.90
CA ASP A 306 17.50 20.53 -20.93
C ASP A 306 18.29 19.91 -22.10
N THR A 307 19.08 20.73 -22.77
CA THR A 307 20.00 20.33 -23.84
C THR A 307 21.46 20.46 -23.35
N GLY A 308 22.43 20.16 -24.23
CA GLY A 308 23.85 20.30 -23.89
C GLY A 308 24.36 19.23 -22.92
N PHE A 309 25.24 19.62 -22.00
CA PHE A 309 25.87 18.70 -21.03
C PHE A 309 24.84 18.01 -20.13
N MET A 310 23.95 18.79 -19.51
CA MET A 310 22.94 18.25 -18.59
C MET A 310 22.00 17.26 -19.26
N GLY A 311 21.48 17.58 -20.45
CA GLY A 311 20.62 16.68 -21.20
C GLY A 311 21.31 15.36 -21.59
N LYS A 312 22.58 15.43 -22.03
CA LYS A 312 23.38 14.22 -22.31
C LYS A 312 23.60 13.38 -21.06
N GLN A 313 23.84 14.03 -19.92
CA GLN A 313 24.07 13.34 -18.66
C GLN A 313 22.80 12.64 -18.17
N PHE A 314 21.65 13.31 -18.24
CA PHE A 314 20.35 12.71 -17.94
C PHE A 314 20.05 11.50 -18.81
N ALA A 315 20.35 11.58 -20.12
CA ALA A 315 20.20 10.44 -21.01
C ALA A 315 21.01 9.24 -20.51
N LYS A 316 22.29 9.42 -20.13
CA LYS A 316 23.10 8.30 -19.61
C LYS A 316 22.42 7.59 -18.44
N TYR A 317 21.85 8.32 -17.49
CA TYR A 317 21.11 7.71 -16.36
C TYR A 317 19.86 6.94 -16.81
N LEU A 318 19.16 7.45 -17.82
CA LEU A 318 17.91 6.83 -18.30
C LEU A 318 18.15 5.54 -19.08
N PHE A 319 19.28 5.44 -19.78
CA PHE A 319 19.64 4.31 -20.63
C PHE A 319 20.65 3.35 -19.97
N VAL A 320 20.88 3.43 -18.65
CA VAL A 320 21.59 2.38 -17.90
C VAL A 320 20.82 1.07 -18.05
N GLU A 321 21.48 0.05 -18.59
CA GLU A 321 20.96 -1.32 -18.63
C GLU A 321 20.95 -1.88 -17.20
N ALA A 322 19.80 -2.40 -16.77
CA ALA A 322 19.58 -3.01 -15.46
C ALA A 322 19.69 -4.53 -15.54
#